data_AF-A0A3D4B4A9-F1
#
_entry.id   AF-A0A3D4B4A9-F1
#
_cell.length_a   1.000
_cell.length_b   1.000
_cell.length_c   1.000
_cell.angle_alpha   90.00
_cell.angle_beta   90.00
_cell.angle_gamma   90.00
#
_symmetry.space_group_name_H-M   'P 1'
#
loop_
_entity.id
_entity.type
_entity.pdbx_description
1 polymer ?
#
loop_
_entity_poly.entity_id
_entity_poly.type
_entity_poly.pdbx_seq_one_letter_code
_entity_poly.pdbx_strand_id
1 'polypeptide(L)'
;MITYAEAGIGTGIAPYENNEVEVIGVAPMQLPRVKADPVLSKELFANPTFQTWYLFFQNTIPPFDDIRVRQAIAHAIDRETITRVLLQGMGTPAYTMLPP
;
A
#
# COMPACT_ATOMS: atom_id res chain seq x y z
N MET A 1 -8.65 8.23 -15.62
CA MET A 1 -7.90 6.97 -15.37
C MET A 1 -7.65 6.86 -13.88
N ILE A 2 -8.17 5.81 -13.25
CA ILE A 2 -7.97 5.56 -11.83
C ILE A 2 -6.71 4.71 -11.64
N THR A 3 -5.84 5.05 -10.71
CA THR A 3 -4.60 4.29 -10.47
C THR A 3 -4.62 3.59 -9.12
N TYR A 4 -4.01 2.41 -9.08
CA TYR A 4 -3.86 1.58 -7.88
C TYR A 4 -2.42 1.59 -7.33
N ALA A 5 -1.58 2.46 -7.88
CA ALA A 5 -0.13 2.53 -7.69
C ALA A 5 0.30 3.26 -6.41
N GLU A 6 -0.59 4.08 -5.85
CA GLU A 6 -0.43 4.73 -4.56
C GLU A 6 -1.67 4.38 -3.76
N ALA A 7 -1.49 3.81 -2.57
CA ALA A 7 -2.59 3.69 -1.62
C ALA A 7 -3.09 5.11 -1.36
N GLY A 8 -4.21 5.47 -2.00
CA GLY A 8 -4.74 6.82 -1.94
C GLY A 8 -4.93 7.21 -0.48
N ILE A 9 -4.30 8.30 -0.05
CA ILE A 9 -4.43 8.84 1.31
C ILE A 9 -5.82 9.50 1.51
N GLY A 10 -6.60 9.60 0.43
CA GLY A 10 -7.97 10.12 0.41
C GLY A 10 -9.01 9.06 0.78
N THR A 11 -10.00 9.49 1.56
CA THR A 11 -11.10 8.65 2.07
C THR A 11 -12.09 8.19 0.99
N GLY A 12 -11.96 8.63 -0.27
CA GLY A 12 -12.83 8.21 -1.36
C GLY A 12 -12.38 8.72 -2.74
N ILE A 13 -13.13 8.31 -3.76
CA ILE A 13 -12.89 8.67 -5.18
C ILE A 13 -13.97 9.61 -5.76
N ALA A 14 -14.73 10.28 -4.90
CA ALA A 14 -15.82 11.17 -5.31
C ALA A 14 -15.39 12.29 -6.29
N PRO A 15 -14.22 12.95 -6.14
CA PRO A 15 -13.78 13.95 -7.13
C PRO A 15 -13.60 13.37 -8.53
N TYR A 16 -13.20 12.09 -8.63
CA TYR A 16 -13.11 11.41 -9.91
C TYR A 16 -14.49 11.12 -10.50
N GLU A 17 -15.40 10.60 -9.67
CA GLU A 17 -16.79 10.32 -10.06
C GLU A 17 -17.56 11.60 -10.46
N ASN A 18 -17.19 12.75 -9.90
CA ASN A 18 -17.74 14.07 -10.21
C ASN A 18 -17.06 14.78 -11.40
N ASN A 19 -16.11 14.13 -12.10
CA ASN A 19 -15.32 14.74 -13.17
C ASN A 19 -14.51 15.97 -12.74
N GLU A 20 -14.14 16.07 -11.46
CA GLU A 20 -13.29 17.15 -10.93
C GLU A 20 -11.79 16.86 -11.12
N VAL A 21 -11.43 15.57 -11.23
CA VAL A 21 -10.05 15.13 -11.49
C VAL A 21 -10.01 14.00 -12.51
N GLU A 22 -8.99 13.99 -13.36
CA GLU A 22 -8.79 12.94 -14.36
C GLU A 22 -8.07 11.70 -13.82
N VAL A 23 -7.34 11.83 -12.70
CA VAL A 23 -6.58 10.74 -12.09
C VAL A 23 -6.68 10.79 -10.57
N ILE A 24 -6.92 9.64 -9.95
CA ILE A 24 -6.89 9.49 -8.50
C ILE A 24 -6.39 8.11 -8.08
N GLY A 25 -5.72 8.05 -6.93
CA GLY A 25 -5.31 6.81 -6.28
C GLY A 25 -6.47 6.15 -5.53
N VAL A 26 -6.58 4.81 -5.61
CA VAL A 26 -7.61 4.03 -4.88
C VAL A 26 -7.05 3.48 -3.58
N ALA A 27 -7.68 3.81 -2.46
CA ALA A 27 -7.38 3.20 -1.17
C ALA A 27 -7.82 1.71 -1.14
N PRO A 28 -7.13 0.84 -0.39
CA PRO A 28 -7.51 -0.57 -0.24
C PRO A 28 -8.96 -0.83 0.10
N MET A 29 -9.55 -0.01 0.97
CA MET A 29 -10.94 -0.17 1.36
C MET A 29 -11.94 0.09 0.22
N GLN A 30 -11.57 0.90 -0.77
CA GLN A 30 -12.44 1.25 -1.91
C GLN A 30 -12.28 0.27 -3.08
N LEU A 31 -11.20 -0.50 -3.12
CA LEU A 31 -10.93 -1.40 -4.24
C LEU A 31 -12.05 -2.40 -4.53
N PRO A 32 -12.70 -3.07 -3.55
CA PRO A 32 -13.76 -4.01 -3.85
C PRO A 32 -14.94 -3.33 -4.54
N ARG A 33 -15.27 -2.09 -4.12
CA ARG A 33 -16.30 -1.27 -4.73
C ARG A 33 -15.95 -0.93 -6.18
N VAL A 34 -14.72 -0.45 -6.40
CA VAL A 34 -14.23 -0.08 -7.75
C VAL A 34 -14.20 -1.28 -8.68
N LYS A 35 -13.79 -2.47 -8.20
CA LYS A 35 -13.78 -3.71 -8.99
C LYS A 35 -15.17 -4.24 -9.30
N ALA A 36 -16.16 -4.01 -8.43
CA ALA A 36 -17.53 -4.45 -8.63
C ALA A 36 -18.32 -3.51 -9.58
N ASP A 37 -17.89 -2.27 -9.72
CA ASP A 37 -18.54 -1.28 -10.60
C ASP A 37 -18.19 -1.52 -12.08
N PRO A 38 -19.17 -1.59 -13.00
CA PRO A 38 -18.94 -1.93 -14.41
C PRO A 38 -18.24 -0.82 -15.23
N VAL A 39 -18.20 0.42 -14.73
CA VAL A 39 -17.52 1.55 -15.34
C VAL A 39 -16.13 1.70 -14.72
N LEU A 40 -16.06 1.85 -13.40
CA LEU A 40 -14.80 2.13 -12.71
C LEU A 40 -13.80 0.97 -12.81
N SER A 41 -14.27 -0.28 -12.88
CA SER A 41 -13.40 -1.45 -13.07
C SER A 41 -12.64 -1.44 -14.39
N LYS A 42 -13.20 -0.81 -15.43
CA LYS A 42 -12.55 -0.66 -16.74
C LYS A 42 -11.54 0.49 -16.77
N GLU A 43 -11.69 1.45 -15.86
CA GLU A 43 -10.84 2.63 -15.75
C GLU A 43 -9.73 2.46 -14.71
N LEU A 44 -9.80 1.38 -13.92
CA LEU A 44 -8.80 1.00 -12.94
C LEU A 44 -7.55 0.46 -13.63
N PHE A 45 -6.43 1.15 -13.40
CA PHE A 45 -5.12 0.78 -13.89
C PHE A 45 -4.20 0.38 -12.74
N ALA A 46 -3.66 -0.84 -12.83
CA ALA A 46 -2.72 -1.39 -11.86
C ALA A 46 -1.33 -1.48 -12.51
N ASN A 47 -0.41 -0.67 -12.01
CA ASN A 47 1.00 -0.73 -12.39
C ASN A 47 1.84 -1.15 -11.18
N PRO A 48 2.84 -2.02 -11.38
CA PRO A 48 3.88 -2.20 -10.39
C PRO A 48 4.58 -0.86 -10.19
N THR A 49 4.67 -0.43 -8.93
CA THR A 49 5.50 0.72 -8.57
C THR A 49 6.82 0.21 -8.03
N PHE A 50 7.93 0.80 -8.50
CA PHE A 50 9.27 0.51 -8.00
C PHE A 50 9.52 1.20 -6.66
N GLN A 51 8.72 0.85 -5.66
CA GLN A 51 8.77 1.40 -4.32
C GLN A 51 8.70 0.27 -3.28
N THR A 52 9.23 0.53 -2.09
CA THR A 52 9.05 -0.37 -0.97
C THR A 52 8.93 0.42 0.33
N TRP A 53 7.97 0.03 1.16
CA TRP A 53 7.73 0.67 2.45
C TRP A 53 8.53 -0.02 3.56
N TYR A 54 9.19 0.78 4.39
CA TYR A 54 10.05 0.32 5.47
C TYR A 54 9.68 0.97 6.79
N LEU A 55 9.85 0.19 7.86
CA LEU A 55 9.96 0.73 9.20
C LEU A 55 11.45 0.99 9.48
N PHE A 56 11.82 2.26 9.61
CA PHE A 56 13.16 2.64 10.05
C PHE A 56 13.20 2.81 11.56
N PHE A 57 14.28 2.30 12.16
CA PHE A 57 14.55 2.45 13.58
C PHE A 57 15.63 3.51 13.78
N GLN A 58 15.48 4.34 14.81
CA GLN A 58 16.56 5.19 15.27
C GLN A 58 17.57 4.34 16.06
N ASN A 59 18.59 3.85 15.37
CA ASN A 59 19.56 2.86 15.86
C ASN A 59 20.56 3.37 16.91
N THR A 60 20.42 4.61 17.38
CA THR A 60 21.25 5.23 18.43
C THR A 60 20.47 5.52 19.71
N ILE A 61 19.16 5.24 19.74
CA ILE A 61 18.30 5.50 20.89
C ILE A 61 17.77 4.18 21.46
N PRO A 62 17.93 3.92 22.77
CA PRO A 62 17.30 2.77 23.41
C PRO A 62 15.77 2.74 23.27
N PRO A 63 15.14 1.56 23.04
CA PRO A 63 15.74 0.22 22.97
C PRO A 63 16.16 -0.20 21.55
N PHE A 64 16.09 0.71 20.57
CA PHE A 64 16.34 0.39 19.16
C PHE A 64 17.82 0.40 18.79
N ASP A 65 18.71 0.77 19.70
CA ASP A 65 20.16 0.62 19.59
C ASP A 65 20.59 -0.86 19.60
N ASP A 66 19.92 -1.71 20.38
CA ASP A 66 20.12 -3.16 20.38
C ASP A 66 19.60 -3.82 19.08
N ILE A 67 20.50 -4.48 18.34
CA ILE A 67 20.15 -5.20 17.11
C ILE A 67 19.12 -6.32 17.34
N ARG A 68 19.13 -6.96 18.51
CA ARG A 68 18.22 -8.06 18.85
C ARG A 68 16.79 -7.57 18.98
N VAL A 69 16.59 -6.35 19.49
CA VAL A 69 15.26 -5.72 19.56
C VAL A 69 14.72 -5.47 18.15
N ARG A 70 15.55 -4.93 17.25
CA ARG A 70 15.15 -4.69 15.85
C ARG A 70 14.83 -6.00 15.11
N GLN A 71 15.63 -7.05 15.33
CA GLN A 71 15.39 -8.38 14.78
C GLN A 71 14.09 -9.00 15.33
N ALA A 72 13.84 -8.90 16.63
CA ALA A 72 12.61 -9.39 17.25
C ALA A 72 11.37 -8.71 16.65
N ILE A 73 11.40 -7.39 16.45
CA ILE A 73 10.31 -6.66 15.79
C ILE A 73 10.18 -7.11 14.33
N ALA A 74 11.28 -7.28 13.61
CA ALA A 74 11.24 -7.74 12.22
C ALA A 74 10.61 -9.13 12.07
N HIS A 75 10.82 -10.04 13.04
CA HIS A 75 10.19 -11.37 13.08
C HIS A 75 8.73 -11.33 13.54
N ALA A 76 8.34 -10.36 14.38
CA ALA A 76 6.97 -10.22 14.87
C ALA A 76 5.99 -9.66 13.81
N ILE A 77 6.49 -9.00 12.77
CA ILE A 77 5.66 -8.40 11.72
C ILE A 77 5.27 -9.46 10.67
N ASP A 78 3.97 -9.77 10.61
CA ASP A 78 3.36 -10.61 9.58
C ASP A 78 3.08 -9.80 8.30
N ARG A 79 4.07 -9.79 7.41
CA ARG A 79 4.03 -9.09 6.11
C ARG A 79 3.01 -9.69 5.14
N GLU A 80 2.77 -11.00 5.23
CA GLU A 80 1.82 -11.71 4.37
C GLU A 80 0.40 -11.26 4.67
N THR A 81 0.05 -11.20 5.96
CA THR A 81 -1.28 -10.72 6.37
C THR A 81 -1.47 -9.25 6.03
N ILE A 82 -0.47 -8.40 6.23
CA ILE A 82 -0.54 -6.98 5.84
C ILE A 82 -0.83 -6.83 4.35
N THR A 83 -0.07 -7.50 3.49
CA THR A 83 -0.20 -7.34 2.03
C THR A 83 -1.49 -7.94 1.49
N ARG A 84 -1.89 -9.11 2.01
CA ARG A 84 -3.10 -9.80 1.55
C ARG A 84 -4.39 -9.19 2.09
N VAL A 85 -4.44 -8.86 3.39
CA VAL A 85 -5.68 -8.44 4.06
C VAL A 85 -5.80 -6.92 4.08
N LEU A 86 -4.80 -6.21 4.63
CA LEU A 86 -4.87 -4.76 4.80
C LEU A 86 -4.76 -4.04 3.45
N LEU A 87 -3.79 -4.46 2.63
CA LEU A 87 -3.54 -3.85 1.33
C LEU A 87 -4.35 -4.49 0.19
N GLN A 88 -5.17 -5.50 0.46
CA GLN A 88 -5.98 -6.21 -0.55
C GLN A 88 -5.19 -6.67 -1.80
N GLY A 89 -3.92 -7.04 -1.62
CA GLY A 89 -3.03 -7.43 -2.71
C GLY A 89 -2.48 -6.28 -3.55
N MET A 90 -2.51 -5.02 -3.06
CA MET A 90 -1.77 -3.88 -3.68
C MET A 90 -0.27 -4.06 -3.69
N GLY A 91 0.24 -4.79 -2.72
CA GLY A 91 1.67 -4.95 -2.50
C GLY A 91 2.04 -6.40 -2.36
N THR A 92 3.33 -6.64 -2.50
CA THR A 92 3.96 -7.92 -2.22
C THR A 92 4.78 -7.82 -0.94
N PRO A 93 4.89 -8.89 -0.15
CA PRO A 93 5.76 -8.92 1.03
C PRO A 93 7.19 -8.57 0.64
N ALA A 94 7.76 -7.57 1.33
CA ALA A 94 9.11 -7.10 1.06
C ALA A 94 10.11 -7.67 2.07
N TYR A 95 11.21 -8.22 1.56
CA TYR A 95 12.33 -8.76 2.35
C TYR A 95 13.68 -8.11 2.03
N THR A 96 13.75 -7.34 0.95
CA THR A 96 14.95 -6.64 0.46
C THR A 96 14.65 -5.19 0.19
N MET A 97 15.66 -4.32 0.30
CA MET A 97 15.52 -2.88 0.05
C MET A 97 15.00 -2.53 -1.35
N LEU A 98 15.45 -3.32 -2.34
CA LEU A 98 15.05 -3.16 -3.73
C LEU A 98 13.82 -4.02 -4.02
N PRO A 99 12.81 -3.46 -4.70
CA PRO A 99 11.71 -4.25 -5.24
C PRO A 99 12.20 -5.18 -6.36
N PRO A 100 11.52 -6.32 -6.59
CA PRO A 100 11.85 -7.28 -7.65
C PRO A 100 11.65 -6.74 -9.07
#